data_AF-A0A1S3XKT3-F1
#
_entry.id   AF-A0A1S3XKT3-F1
#
_cell.length_a   1.000
_cell.length_b   1.000
_cell.length_c   1.000
_cell.angle_alpha   90.00
_cell.angle_beta   90.00
_cell.angle_gamma   90.00
#
_symmetry.space_group_name_H-M   'P 1'
#
loop_
_entity.id
_entity.type
_entity.pdbx_description
1 polymer ?
#
loop_
_entity_poly.entity_id
_entity_poly.type
_entity_poly.pdbx_seq_one_letter_code
_entity_poly.pdbx_strand_id
1 'polypeptide(L)'
;MPSRELRSLPPTPTLSQPVHRQRHHLLPPLAGGIAAAASLLILFTFCFRKISHKKTVPSSDSESNKKPPHRFSYSSLRRATSNFSPALRLGQGGFGSVYSGTLKSPTSNNVSVAVKVMDSGSLQGEREFQNELFLSGKIYSKYIVSTIGFSSDKRGRRMLLVYELLSNGSLQDCLLHRKCSELKDWKKRYSIALDIAKGLEYLHHFCDPAVIHGDIKPSNILLDDNFNAKIGDFGLARLKSEDQVEIEVKKESP
;
A
#
# COMPACT_ATOMS: atom_id res chain seq x y z
N MET A 1 -94.39 -23.22 67.24
CA MET A 1 -93.00 -23.45 66.79
C MET A 1 -92.78 -22.55 65.58
N PRO A 2 -91.70 -21.74 65.51
CA PRO A 2 -90.32 -22.11 65.80
C PRO A 2 -89.69 -21.34 66.97
N SER A 3 -88.59 -21.90 67.47
CA SER A 3 -87.88 -21.48 68.68
C SER A 3 -86.89 -20.35 68.41
N ARG A 4 -86.85 -19.45 69.37
CA ARG A 4 -86.10 -18.20 69.47
C ARG A 4 -84.64 -18.49 69.86
N GLU A 5 -83.72 -17.71 69.31
CA GLU A 5 -82.28 -17.76 69.57
C GLU A 5 -81.91 -17.59 71.06
N LEU A 6 -80.84 -18.27 71.47
CA LEU A 6 -80.11 -18.03 72.71
C LEU A 6 -78.63 -17.77 72.37
N ARG A 7 -78.16 -16.57 72.72
CA ARG A 7 -76.76 -16.14 72.70
C ARG A 7 -75.93 -16.97 73.69
N SER A 8 -74.71 -17.32 73.31
CA SER A 8 -73.61 -17.58 74.25
C SER A 8 -72.39 -16.70 73.89
N LEU A 9 -71.73 -16.24 74.97
CA LEU A 9 -70.67 -15.23 75.07
C LEU A 9 -69.25 -15.83 74.82
N PRO A 10 -68.19 -14.99 74.74
CA PRO A 10 -67.00 -15.23 73.91
C PRO A 10 -65.83 -15.86 74.67
N PRO A 11 -64.72 -16.18 73.98
CA PRO A 11 -63.39 -16.09 74.56
C PRO A 11 -62.51 -15.00 73.93
N THR A 12 -61.60 -14.54 74.78
CA THR A 12 -60.67 -13.39 74.79
C THR A 12 -59.47 -13.53 73.83
N PRO A 13 -58.59 -12.51 73.70
CA PRO A 13 -57.93 -12.14 72.46
C PRO A 13 -56.74 -13.05 72.14
N THR A 14 -56.61 -13.43 70.88
CA THR A 14 -55.38 -14.06 70.39
C THR A 14 -54.29 -13.02 70.18
N LEU A 15 -53.14 -13.33 70.79
CA LEU A 15 -51.85 -12.66 70.68
C LEU A 15 -51.58 -12.17 69.24
N SER A 16 -51.24 -10.90 69.11
CA SER A 16 -50.56 -10.32 67.95
C SER A 16 -49.28 -11.10 67.64
N GLN A 17 -49.27 -11.84 66.54
CA GLN A 17 -48.06 -12.33 65.89
C GLN A 17 -47.66 -11.39 64.74
N PRO A 18 -46.35 -11.19 64.51
CA PRO A 18 -45.85 -10.11 63.68
C PRO A 18 -46.19 -10.36 62.21
N VAL A 19 -46.49 -9.28 61.50
CA VAL A 19 -46.55 -9.26 60.04
C VAL A 19 -45.23 -9.79 59.50
N HIS A 20 -45.22 -11.05 59.06
CA HIS A 20 -44.09 -11.61 58.32
C HIS A 20 -44.10 -10.99 56.93
N ARG A 21 -43.52 -9.80 56.82
CA ARG A 21 -43.21 -9.15 55.55
C ARG A 21 -42.31 -10.10 54.78
N GLN A 22 -42.87 -10.81 53.79
CA GLN A 22 -42.10 -11.56 52.81
C GLN A 22 -41.15 -10.58 52.11
N ARG A 23 -39.91 -10.51 52.60
CA ARG A 23 -38.79 -9.98 51.82
C ARG A 23 -38.53 -10.99 50.72
N HIS A 24 -39.08 -10.74 49.54
CA HIS A 24 -38.51 -11.28 48.33
C HIS A 24 -37.09 -10.76 48.21
N HIS A 25 -36.11 -11.57 48.60
CA HIS A 25 -34.73 -11.40 48.16
C HIS A 25 -34.65 -11.81 46.68
N LEU A 26 -35.25 -10.99 45.82
CA LEU A 26 -34.88 -10.93 44.41
C LEU A 26 -33.54 -10.19 44.36
N LEU A 27 -32.46 -10.93 44.63
CA LEU A 27 -31.13 -10.51 44.18
C LEU A 27 -31.17 -10.49 42.65
N PRO A 28 -30.96 -9.34 42.00
CA PRO A 28 -30.94 -9.30 40.54
C PRO A 28 -29.74 -10.10 40.04
N PRO A 29 -29.89 -11.01 39.06
CA PRO A 29 -28.76 -11.60 38.37
C PRO A 29 -28.23 -10.58 37.35
N LEU A 30 -27.80 -9.41 37.81
CA LEU A 30 -27.14 -8.40 36.96
C LEU A 30 -25.61 -8.54 36.97
N ALA A 31 -25.04 -9.25 37.95
CA ALA A 31 -23.59 -9.49 38.00
C ALA A 31 -23.09 -10.55 37.00
N GLY A 32 -23.93 -11.54 36.67
CA GLY A 32 -23.55 -12.63 35.76
C GLY A 32 -23.42 -12.19 34.30
N GLY A 33 -24.34 -11.32 33.83
CA GLY A 33 -24.35 -10.83 32.46
C GLY A 33 -23.14 -9.92 32.13
N ILE A 34 -22.76 -9.05 33.07
CA ILE A 34 -21.61 -8.14 32.89
C ILE A 34 -20.29 -8.91 32.86
N ALA A 35 -20.12 -9.89 33.76
CA ALA A 35 -18.92 -10.73 33.78
C ALA A 35 -18.79 -11.58 32.50
N ALA A 36 -19.89 -12.13 32.00
CA ALA A 36 -19.90 -12.88 30.75
C ALA A 36 -19.58 -11.98 29.53
N ALA A 37 -20.18 -10.79 29.46
CA ALA A 37 -19.93 -9.82 28.38
C ALA A 37 -18.48 -9.30 28.40
N ALA A 38 -17.93 -9.00 29.58
CA ALA A 38 -16.54 -8.59 29.72
C ALA A 38 -15.58 -9.71 29.32
N SER A 39 -15.89 -10.96 29.71
CA SER A 39 -15.10 -12.14 29.32
C SER A 39 -15.13 -12.37 27.80
N LEU A 40 -16.28 -12.19 27.16
CA LEU A 40 -16.42 -12.27 25.71
C LEU A 40 -15.67 -11.13 24.98
N LEU A 41 -15.68 -9.91 25.52
CA LEU A 41 -14.90 -8.77 24.99
C LEU A 41 -13.39 -8.99 25.14
N ILE A 42 -12.94 -9.52 26.27
CA ILE A 42 -11.52 -9.88 26.48
C ILE A 42 -11.12 -11.02 25.54
N LEU A 43 -11.96 -12.05 25.40
CA LEU A 43 -11.72 -13.13 24.45
C LEU A 43 -11.73 -12.63 23.01
N PHE A 44 -12.66 -11.74 22.64
CA PHE A 44 -12.74 -11.14 21.32
C PHE A 44 -11.51 -10.27 21.03
N THR A 45 -11.10 -9.41 21.96
CA THR A 45 -9.88 -8.59 21.81
C THR A 45 -8.62 -9.44 21.80
N PHE A 46 -8.54 -10.52 22.60
CA PHE A 46 -7.43 -11.46 22.57
C PHE A 46 -7.42 -12.28 21.28
N CYS A 47 -8.56 -12.74 20.78
CA CYS A 47 -8.70 -13.42 19.51
C CYS A 47 -8.37 -12.48 18.35
N PHE A 48 -8.86 -11.24 18.35
CA PHE A 48 -8.49 -10.22 17.36
C PHE A 48 -7.02 -9.86 17.43
N ARG A 49 -6.44 -9.71 18.63
CA ARG A 49 -5.01 -9.49 18.81
C ARG A 49 -4.21 -10.70 18.37
N LYS A 50 -4.65 -11.94 18.62
CA LYS A 50 -3.96 -13.17 18.20
C LYS A 50 -4.13 -13.42 16.69
N ILE A 51 -5.26 -13.08 16.08
CA ILE A 51 -5.48 -13.11 14.62
C ILE A 51 -4.67 -12.00 13.94
N SER A 52 -4.57 -10.82 14.57
CA SER A 52 -3.74 -9.71 14.10
C SER A 52 -2.24 -9.96 14.31
N HIS A 53 -1.85 -10.63 15.40
CA HIS A 53 -0.47 -11.06 15.72
C HIS A 53 -0.06 -12.32 14.96
N LYS A 54 -1.00 -13.18 14.54
CA LYS A 54 -0.74 -14.34 13.66
C LYS A 54 -0.50 -13.94 12.21
N LYS A 55 -0.43 -12.64 11.89
CA LYS A 55 0.44 -12.17 10.79
C LYS A 55 1.91 -12.16 11.23
N THR A 56 2.35 -13.25 11.83
CA THR A 56 3.75 -13.64 11.86
C THR A 56 4.17 -13.92 10.43
N VAL A 57 5.25 -13.25 10.04
CA VAL A 57 6.07 -13.42 8.83
C VAL A 57 5.89 -14.83 8.21
N PRO A 58 5.45 -14.95 6.94
CA PRO A 58 5.54 -16.23 6.26
C PRO A 58 7.02 -16.61 6.16
N SER A 59 7.30 -17.85 6.53
CA SER A 59 8.56 -18.56 6.31
C SER A 59 9.10 -18.31 4.90
N SER A 60 10.40 -18.04 4.84
CA SER A 60 11.21 -17.55 3.73
C SER A 60 11.27 -18.43 2.47
N ASP A 61 10.64 -19.60 2.47
CA ASP A 61 10.95 -20.62 1.46
C ASP A 61 9.94 -20.66 0.30
N SER A 62 8.93 -19.76 0.31
CA SER A 62 7.90 -19.66 -0.74
C SER A 62 7.89 -18.33 -1.51
N GLU A 63 8.75 -17.36 -1.16
CA GLU A 63 8.76 -16.03 -1.78
C GLU A 63 9.57 -15.97 -3.09
N SER A 64 10.45 -16.97 -3.34
CA SER A 64 11.36 -17.00 -4.50
C SER A 64 10.67 -17.29 -5.83
N ASN A 65 9.40 -17.74 -5.82
CA ASN A 65 8.66 -18.13 -7.03
C ASN A 65 7.55 -17.13 -7.43
N LYS A 66 7.41 -16.01 -6.71
CA LYS A 66 6.45 -14.95 -7.08
C LYS A 66 7.09 -14.01 -8.09
N LYS A 67 6.35 -13.58 -9.11
CA LYS A 67 6.81 -12.49 -9.99
C LYS A 67 6.88 -11.17 -9.21
N PRO A 68 7.81 -10.25 -9.55
CA PRO A 68 7.85 -8.92 -8.95
C PRO A 68 6.53 -8.15 -9.18
N PRO A 69 6.20 -7.15 -8.35
CA PRO A 69 7.04 -6.57 -7.30
C PRO A 69 7.02 -7.37 -5.98
N HIS A 70 8.20 -7.63 -5.40
CA HIS A 70 8.35 -8.31 -4.11
C HIS A 70 8.18 -7.36 -2.92
N ARG A 71 7.62 -7.87 -1.82
CA ARG A 71 7.53 -7.08 -0.58
C ARG A 71 8.83 -7.20 0.22
N PHE A 72 9.48 -6.06 0.47
CA PHE A 72 10.67 -5.96 1.30
C PHE A 72 10.35 -5.37 2.68
N SER A 73 11.10 -5.79 3.71
CA SER A 73 11.04 -5.12 5.01
C SER A 73 11.73 -3.75 4.94
N TYR A 74 11.17 -2.76 5.64
CA TYR A 74 11.77 -1.43 5.73
C TYR A 74 13.21 -1.48 6.27
N SER A 75 13.49 -2.35 7.24
CA SER A 75 14.84 -2.51 7.82
C SER A 75 15.85 -3.01 6.80
N SER A 76 15.46 -3.90 5.89
CA SER A 76 16.32 -4.36 4.80
C SER A 76 16.62 -3.24 3.80
N LEU A 77 15.62 -2.46 3.39
CA LEU A 77 15.83 -1.32 2.50
C LEU A 77 16.65 -0.22 3.16
N ARG A 78 16.38 0.09 4.44
CA ARG A 78 17.16 1.04 5.24
C ARG A 78 18.62 0.63 5.31
N ARG A 79 18.92 -0.66 5.50
CA ARG A 79 20.30 -1.17 5.49
C ARG A 79 20.93 -1.09 4.10
N ALA A 80 20.18 -1.44 3.05
CA ALA A 80 20.65 -1.39 1.67
C ALA A 80 21.05 0.04 1.24
N THR A 81 20.38 1.07 1.77
CA THR A 81 20.64 2.49 1.49
C THR A 81 21.51 3.18 2.54
N SER A 82 22.20 2.41 3.41
CA SER A 82 23.01 2.96 4.51
C SER A 82 22.27 4.01 5.34
N ASN A 83 21.06 3.67 5.78
CA ASN A 83 20.11 4.53 6.48
C ASN A 83 19.60 5.73 5.66
N PHE A 84 19.38 5.55 4.36
CA PHE A 84 19.02 6.63 3.43
C PHE A 84 20.06 7.76 3.46
N SER A 85 21.34 7.38 3.43
CA SER A 85 22.45 8.32 3.50
C SER A 85 22.36 9.35 2.35
N PRO A 86 22.54 10.66 2.62
CA PRO A 86 22.62 11.67 1.57
C PRO A 86 23.70 11.37 0.52
N ALA A 87 24.77 10.67 0.89
CA ALA A 87 25.83 10.26 -0.04
C ALA A 87 25.37 9.24 -1.10
N LEU A 88 24.26 8.54 -0.85
CA LEU A 88 23.65 7.59 -1.78
C LEU A 88 22.42 8.17 -2.47
N ARG A 89 22.12 9.46 -2.31
CA ARG A 89 20.95 10.08 -2.94
C ARG A 89 21.20 10.26 -4.43
N LEU A 90 20.29 9.72 -5.24
CA LEU A 90 20.30 9.84 -6.70
C LEU A 90 19.52 11.07 -7.18
N GLY A 91 18.49 11.47 -6.43
CA GLY A 91 17.66 12.62 -6.76
C GLY A 91 16.58 12.89 -5.72
N GLN A 92 15.97 14.07 -5.84
CA GLN A 92 14.84 14.49 -5.01
C GLN A 92 13.89 15.35 -5.85
N GLY A 93 12.59 15.06 -5.79
CA GLY A 93 11.54 15.82 -6.48
C GLY A 93 10.22 15.77 -5.73
N GLY A 94 9.13 16.21 -6.37
CA GLY A 94 7.78 16.21 -5.77
C GLY A 94 7.29 14.82 -5.33
N PHE A 95 7.86 13.77 -5.89
CA PHE A 95 7.53 12.37 -5.63
C PHE A 95 8.35 11.74 -4.49
N GLY A 96 9.22 12.53 -3.83
CA GLY A 96 10.10 12.08 -2.76
C GLY A 96 11.58 11.97 -3.17
N SER A 97 12.37 11.29 -2.34
CA SER A 97 13.82 11.11 -2.55
C SER A 97 14.15 9.71 -3.05
N VAL A 98 15.09 9.60 -3.97
CA VAL A 98 15.57 8.33 -4.52
C VAL A 98 17.00 8.09 -4.05
N TYR A 99 17.29 6.87 -3.58
CA TYR A 99 18.60 6.47 -3.09
C TYR A 99 19.10 5.23 -3.84
N SER A 100 20.39 5.16 -4.14
CA SER A 100 21.02 3.90 -4.53
C SER A 100 21.12 2.99 -3.30
N GLY A 101 21.04 1.69 -3.53
CA GLY A 101 21.21 0.70 -2.50
C GLY A 101 21.65 -0.64 -3.04
N THR A 102 22.09 -1.50 -2.13
CA THR A 102 22.55 -2.86 -2.46
C THR A 102 21.79 -3.87 -1.62
N LEU A 103 20.94 -4.66 -2.28
CA LEU A 103 20.25 -5.79 -1.66
C LEU A 103 21.20 -6.99 -1.61
N LYS A 104 21.45 -7.47 -0.38
CA LYS A 104 22.23 -8.71 -0.16
C LYS A 104 21.33 -9.90 -0.44
N SER A 105 21.75 -10.76 -1.36
CA SER A 105 21.09 -12.05 -1.64
C SER A 105 21.85 -13.17 -0.93
N PRO A 106 21.16 -14.13 -0.29
CA PRO A 106 21.81 -15.29 0.32
C PRO A 106 22.43 -16.25 -0.71
N THR A 107 21.95 -16.24 -1.96
CA THR A 107 22.26 -17.24 -2.99
C THR A 107 22.88 -16.66 -4.26
N SER A 108 23.07 -15.35 -4.34
CA SER A 108 23.57 -14.68 -5.56
C SER A 108 24.46 -13.47 -5.25
N ASN A 109 25.04 -12.91 -6.30
CA ASN A 109 25.65 -11.59 -6.26
C ASN A 109 24.67 -10.54 -5.69
N ASN A 110 25.26 -9.54 -5.04
CA ASN A 110 24.56 -8.35 -4.58
C ASN A 110 23.80 -7.67 -5.73
N VAL A 111 22.57 -7.23 -5.46
CA VAL A 111 21.72 -6.54 -6.46
C VAL A 111 21.69 -5.05 -6.17
N SER A 112 22.17 -4.25 -7.12
CA SER A 112 22.07 -2.79 -7.07
C SER A 112 20.65 -2.35 -7.41
N VAL A 113 20.07 -1.46 -6.60
CA VAL A 113 18.69 -1.00 -6.73
C VAL A 113 18.58 0.51 -6.53
N ALA A 114 17.53 1.10 -7.08
CA ALA A 114 17.07 2.44 -6.76
C ALA A 114 15.87 2.35 -5.80
N VAL A 115 15.95 3.01 -4.65
CA VAL A 115 14.91 3.02 -3.62
C VAL A 115 14.28 4.41 -3.56
N LYS A 116 13.06 4.55 -4.08
CA LYS A 116 12.25 5.77 -3.99
C LYS A 116 11.48 5.77 -2.68
N VAL A 117 11.76 6.75 -1.84
CA VAL A 117 11.04 7.00 -0.58
C VAL A 117 9.97 8.04 -0.87
N MET A 118 8.72 7.61 -0.84
CA MET A 118 7.57 8.48 -1.14
C MET A 118 7.33 9.44 0.03
N ASP A 119 6.90 10.66 -0.29
CA ASP A 119 6.42 11.59 0.74
C ASP A 119 5.08 11.08 1.30
N SER A 120 5.15 10.53 2.49
CA SER A 120 4.03 9.86 3.15
C SER A 120 3.12 10.81 3.94
N GLY A 121 3.43 12.11 3.92
CA GLY A 121 2.59 13.16 4.51
C GLY A 121 1.45 13.60 3.60
N SER A 122 1.52 13.33 2.29
CA SER A 122 0.57 13.83 1.30
C SER A 122 -0.38 12.74 0.77
N LEU A 123 -1.64 13.10 0.54
CA LEU A 123 -2.61 12.23 -0.14
C LEU A 123 -2.17 11.91 -1.58
N GLN A 124 -1.47 12.86 -2.21
CA GLN A 124 -0.92 12.69 -3.55
C GLN A 124 0.15 11.60 -3.58
N GLY A 125 1.11 11.61 -2.65
CA GLY A 125 2.18 10.61 -2.61
C GLY A 125 1.67 9.19 -2.37
N GLU A 126 0.63 9.01 -1.53
CA GLU A 126 -0.03 7.72 -1.37
C GLU A 126 -0.72 7.28 -2.67
N ARG A 127 -1.43 8.18 -3.36
CA ARG A 127 -2.09 7.86 -4.63
C ARG A 127 -1.09 7.43 -5.69
N GLU A 128 0.01 8.17 -5.85
CA GLU A 128 1.07 7.85 -6.80
C GLU A 128 1.74 6.52 -6.47
N PHE A 129 2.01 6.26 -5.19
CA PHE A 129 2.55 4.98 -4.73
C PHE A 129 1.64 3.80 -5.10
N GLN A 130 0.35 3.90 -4.79
CA GLN A 130 -0.62 2.85 -5.11
C GLN A 130 -0.77 2.67 -6.62
N ASN A 131 -0.76 3.76 -7.39
CA ASN A 131 -0.87 3.71 -8.84
C ASN A 131 0.33 3.00 -9.48
N GLU A 132 1.54 3.37 -9.07
CA GLU A 132 2.76 2.78 -9.58
C GLU A 132 2.87 1.30 -9.17
N LEU A 133 2.53 0.96 -7.92
CA LEU A 133 2.48 -0.42 -7.48
C LEU A 133 1.46 -1.25 -8.26
N PHE A 134 0.28 -0.70 -8.55
CA PHE A 134 -0.75 -1.36 -9.34
C PHE A 134 -0.30 -1.62 -10.79
N LEU A 135 0.32 -0.64 -11.44
CA LEU A 135 0.78 -0.76 -12.83
C LEU A 135 2.01 -1.66 -12.97
N SER A 136 2.87 -1.72 -11.95
CA SER A 136 4.09 -2.54 -11.98
C SER A 136 3.83 -4.04 -12.21
N GLY A 137 2.67 -4.56 -11.78
CA GLY A 137 2.28 -5.95 -12.02
C GLY A 137 1.72 -6.22 -13.42
N LYS A 138 1.48 -5.18 -14.22
CA LYS A 138 0.84 -5.24 -15.55
C LYS A 138 1.78 -4.89 -16.69
N ILE A 139 2.83 -4.12 -16.41
CA ILE A 139 3.73 -3.55 -17.40
C ILE A 139 5.07 -4.26 -17.33
N TYR A 140 5.47 -4.93 -18.40
CA TYR A 140 6.76 -5.61 -18.50
C TYR A 140 7.36 -5.44 -19.89
N SER A 141 8.33 -4.53 -20.00
CA SER A 141 9.01 -4.25 -21.26
C SER A 141 10.41 -3.73 -20.99
N LYS A 142 11.35 -4.05 -21.89
CA LYS A 142 12.73 -3.57 -21.82
C LYS A 142 12.86 -2.06 -21.95
N TYR A 143 11.84 -1.36 -22.46
CA TYR A 143 11.79 0.09 -22.60
C TYR A 143 11.15 0.78 -21.38
N ILE A 144 10.80 0.03 -20.33
CA ILE A 144 10.17 0.53 -19.12
C ILE A 144 11.04 0.15 -17.92
N VAL A 145 11.16 1.06 -16.95
CA VAL A 145 11.90 0.82 -15.71
C VAL A 145 11.20 -0.25 -14.89
N SER A 146 11.92 -1.32 -14.56
CA SER A 146 11.40 -2.47 -13.83
C SER A 146 11.25 -2.15 -12.35
N THR A 147 10.04 -2.33 -11.81
CA THR A 147 9.81 -2.32 -10.37
C THR A 147 10.14 -3.70 -9.81
N ILE A 148 11.17 -3.77 -8.98
CA ILE A 148 11.61 -5.01 -8.31
C ILE A 148 10.74 -5.30 -7.10
N GLY A 149 10.30 -4.27 -6.39
CA GLY A 149 9.52 -4.45 -5.18
C GLY A 149 9.08 -3.18 -4.48
N PHE A 150 8.56 -3.36 -3.28
CA PHE A 150 8.03 -2.29 -2.47
C PHE A 150 8.16 -2.58 -0.98
N SER A 151 8.06 -1.53 -0.16
CA SER A 151 7.84 -1.66 1.27
C SER A 151 6.75 -0.68 1.70
N SER A 152 5.77 -1.19 2.42
CA SER A 152 4.68 -0.38 2.96
C SER A 152 4.41 -0.70 4.43
N ASP A 153 4.43 0.34 5.25
CA ASP A 153 3.98 0.34 6.64
C ASP A 153 2.92 1.44 6.81
N LYS A 154 1.67 1.02 6.91
CA LYS A 154 0.51 1.91 7.09
C LYS A 154 0.55 2.67 8.42
N ARG A 155 1.13 2.08 9.48
CA ARG A 155 1.21 2.72 10.80
C ARG A 155 2.27 3.80 10.83
N GLY A 156 3.44 3.49 10.29
CA GLY A 156 4.56 4.42 10.19
C GLY A 156 4.46 5.43 9.07
N ARG A 157 3.41 5.35 8.21
CA ARG A 157 3.33 6.06 6.92
C ARG A 157 4.66 5.96 6.19
N ARG A 158 5.10 4.75 5.88
CA ARG A 158 6.35 4.53 5.12
C ARG A 158 6.00 3.79 3.85
N MET A 159 6.26 4.42 2.71
CA MET A 159 6.01 3.88 1.38
C MET A 159 7.29 3.99 0.58
N LEU A 160 7.79 2.85 0.12
CA LEU A 160 9.01 2.76 -0.64
C LEU A 160 8.78 1.90 -1.86
N LEU A 161 9.26 2.35 -3.01
CA LEU A 161 9.33 1.58 -4.24
C LEU A 161 10.79 1.26 -4.55
N VAL A 162 11.02 0.07 -5.08
CA VAL A 162 12.35 -0.46 -5.37
C VAL A 162 12.39 -0.80 -6.86
N TYR A 163 13.35 -0.21 -7.57
CA TYR A 163 13.54 -0.39 -9.01
C TYR A 163 14.91 -0.96 -9.31
N GLU A 164 15.07 -1.43 -10.55
CA GLU A 164 16.38 -1.59 -11.14
C GLU A 164 17.16 -0.26 -11.09
N LEU A 165 18.45 -0.33 -10.79
CA LEU A 165 19.31 0.84 -10.83
C LEU A 165 19.83 1.03 -12.26
N LEU A 166 19.52 2.17 -12.88
CA LEU A 166 20.09 2.55 -14.18
C LEU A 166 21.28 3.49 -13.97
N SER A 167 22.48 3.01 -14.32
CA SER A 167 23.75 3.63 -13.92
C SER A 167 24.01 5.02 -14.50
N ASN A 168 23.46 5.31 -15.69
CA ASN A 168 23.66 6.60 -16.33
C ASN A 168 22.65 7.66 -15.86
N GLY A 169 21.68 7.28 -15.01
CA GLY A 169 20.72 8.23 -14.43
C GLY A 169 19.69 8.70 -15.45
N SER A 170 19.19 9.93 -15.29
CA SER A 170 18.15 10.47 -16.18
C SER A 170 18.73 11.11 -17.44
N LEU A 171 17.97 11.08 -18.53
CA LEU A 171 18.31 11.76 -19.78
C LEU A 171 18.47 13.28 -19.56
N GLN A 172 17.65 13.89 -18.70
CA GLN A 172 17.82 15.29 -18.31
C GLN A 172 19.21 15.56 -17.73
N ASP A 173 19.65 14.72 -16.79
CA ASP A 173 20.94 14.88 -16.14
C ASP A 173 22.10 14.70 -17.13
N CYS A 174 22.02 13.67 -17.96
CA CYS A 174 23.02 13.41 -18.99
C CYS A 174 23.10 14.52 -20.06
N LEU A 175 21.96 15.12 -20.44
CA LEU A 175 21.93 16.19 -21.43
C LEU A 175 22.37 17.54 -20.88
N LEU A 176 21.89 17.92 -19.69
CA LEU A 176 21.96 19.30 -19.22
C LEU A 176 23.07 19.53 -18.19
N HIS A 177 23.24 18.63 -17.23
CA HIS A 177 24.17 18.83 -16.12
C HIS A 177 25.51 18.13 -16.38
N ARG A 178 25.49 16.80 -16.54
CA ARG A 178 26.70 15.99 -16.77
C ARG A 178 27.26 16.15 -18.17
N LYS A 179 26.42 16.49 -19.15
CA LYS A 179 26.80 16.65 -20.57
C LYS A 179 27.59 15.46 -21.11
N CYS A 180 27.05 14.25 -20.94
CA CYS A 180 27.73 13.00 -21.28
C CYS A 180 28.21 13.00 -22.75
N SER A 181 29.44 12.52 -22.98
CA SER A 181 30.09 12.51 -24.30
C SER A 181 29.33 11.69 -25.34
N GLU A 182 28.69 10.61 -24.91
CA GLU A 182 27.91 9.68 -25.72
C GLU A 182 26.74 10.39 -26.40
N LEU A 183 26.12 11.33 -25.68
CA LEU A 183 25.05 12.17 -26.21
C LEU A 183 25.56 13.27 -27.12
N LYS A 184 26.85 13.39 -27.43
CA LYS A 184 27.32 14.25 -28.54
C LYS A 184 27.16 13.56 -29.90
N ASP A 185 27.10 12.23 -29.91
CA ASP A 185 26.82 11.45 -31.12
C ASP A 185 25.32 11.46 -31.45
N TRP A 186 24.99 11.91 -32.66
CA TRP A 186 23.62 11.91 -33.17
C TRP A 186 23.01 10.51 -33.22
N LYS A 187 23.79 9.48 -33.58
CA LYS A 187 23.30 8.09 -33.63
C LYS A 187 22.80 7.63 -32.27
N LYS A 188 23.51 8.01 -31.20
CA LYS A 188 23.11 7.69 -29.82
C LYS A 188 21.86 8.45 -29.39
N ARG A 189 21.71 9.73 -29.76
CA ARG A 189 20.47 10.47 -29.52
C ARG A 189 19.28 9.84 -30.23
N TYR A 190 19.48 9.44 -31.49
CA TYR A 190 18.45 8.78 -32.28
C TYR A 190 18.03 7.44 -31.67
N SER A 191 18.97 6.62 -31.21
CA SER A 191 18.63 5.35 -30.54
C SER A 191 17.81 5.57 -29.26
N ILE A 192 18.17 6.59 -28.46
CA ILE A 192 17.40 6.97 -27.26
C ILE A 192 15.98 7.40 -27.64
N ALA A 193 15.82 8.25 -28.65
CA ALA A 193 14.49 8.68 -29.12
C ALA A 193 13.64 7.51 -29.61
N LEU A 194 14.27 6.56 -30.32
CA LEU A 194 13.62 5.34 -30.79
C LEU A 194 13.18 4.43 -29.64
N ASP A 195 14.01 4.26 -28.61
CA ASP A 195 13.67 3.48 -27.42
C ASP A 195 12.48 4.10 -26.67
N ILE A 196 12.45 5.43 -26.52
CA ILE A 196 11.31 6.15 -25.93
C ILE A 196 10.04 5.92 -26.75
N ALA A 197 10.12 6.04 -28.09
CA ALA A 197 8.98 5.83 -28.96
C ALA A 197 8.42 4.40 -28.85
N LYS A 198 9.30 3.38 -28.81
CA LYS A 198 8.91 1.98 -28.59
C LYS A 198 8.34 1.73 -27.20
N GLY A 199 8.83 2.42 -26.17
CA GLY A 199 8.25 2.40 -24.84
C GLY A 199 6.81 2.93 -24.84
N LEU A 200 6.55 4.04 -25.53
CA LEU A 200 5.21 4.61 -25.67
C LEU A 200 4.29 3.71 -26.51
N GLU A 201 4.79 3.16 -27.61
CA GLU A 201 4.06 2.18 -28.42
C GLU A 201 3.64 0.98 -27.56
N TYR A 202 4.56 0.44 -26.76
CA TYR A 202 4.26 -0.64 -25.81
C TYR A 202 3.12 -0.27 -24.85
N LEU A 203 3.18 0.91 -24.24
CA LEU A 203 2.15 1.36 -23.30
C LEU A 203 0.78 1.55 -23.97
N HIS A 204 0.76 2.07 -25.19
CA HIS A 204 -0.49 2.42 -25.88
C HIS A 204 -1.15 1.27 -26.64
N HIS A 205 -0.35 0.33 -27.16
CA HIS A 205 -0.85 -0.72 -28.07
C HIS A 205 -0.71 -2.14 -27.53
N PHE A 206 0.24 -2.37 -26.62
CA PHE A 206 0.54 -3.72 -26.12
C PHE A 206 0.12 -3.93 -24.66
N CYS A 207 -0.24 -2.87 -23.95
CA CYS A 207 -0.92 -2.98 -22.66
C CYS A 207 -2.44 -3.02 -22.89
N ASP A 208 -3.11 -3.90 -22.16
CA ASP A 208 -4.57 -4.01 -22.17
C ASP A 208 -5.14 -3.87 -20.75
N PRO A 209 -5.91 -2.80 -20.45
CA PRO A 209 -6.18 -1.65 -21.33
C PRO A 209 -4.94 -0.78 -21.54
N ALA A 210 -4.96 0.05 -22.58
CA ALA A 210 -3.88 0.98 -22.92
C ALA A 210 -3.52 1.88 -21.72
N VAL A 211 -2.22 2.09 -21.50
CA VAL A 211 -1.69 2.88 -20.39
C VAL A 211 -1.24 4.25 -20.91
N ILE A 212 -1.88 5.32 -20.45
CA ILE A 212 -1.44 6.69 -20.69
C ILE A 212 -0.49 7.09 -19.56
N HIS A 213 0.78 7.35 -19.86
CA HIS A 213 1.77 7.70 -18.81
C HIS A 213 1.48 9.04 -18.11
N GLY A 214 1.10 10.07 -18.88
CA GLY A 214 0.70 11.38 -18.33
C GLY A 214 1.81 12.30 -17.82
N ASP A 215 3.09 11.90 -17.88
CA ASP A 215 4.22 12.71 -17.39
C ASP A 215 5.54 12.38 -18.13
N ILE A 216 5.49 12.36 -19.46
CA ILE A 216 6.68 12.09 -20.29
C ILE A 216 7.54 13.35 -20.34
N LYS A 217 8.74 13.26 -19.77
CA LYS A 217 9.75 14.33 -19.75
C LYS A 217 11.16 13.75 -19.56
N PRO A 218 12.24 14.49 -19.90
CA PRO A 218 13.60 13.96 -19.83
C PRO A 218 14.05 13.46 -18.44
N SER A 219 13.48 13.97 -17.35
CA SER A 219 13.80 13.49 -16.00
C SER A 219 13.23 12.09 -15.70
N ASN A 220 12.19 11.69 -16.44
CA ASN A 220 11.50 10.40 -16.29
C ASN A 220 11.97 9.37 -17.33
N ILE A 221 12.94 9.74 -18.18
CA ILE A 221 13.65 8.82 -19.06
C ILE A 221 14.98 8.48 -18.40
N LEU A 222 15.16 7.22 -18.03
CA LEU A 222 16.40 6.73 -17.41
C LEU A 222 17.25 5.97 -18.43
N LEU A 223 18.56 5.95 -18.22
CA LEU A 223 19.55 5.38 -19.13
C LEU A 223 20.33 4.26 -18.45
N ASP A 224 20.29 3.07 -19.03
CA ASP A 224 21.11 1.94 -18.58
C ASP A 224 22.60 2.13 -18.94
N ASP A 225 23.44 1.16 -18.59
CA ASP A 225 24.89 1.17 -18.81
C ASP A 225 25.29 1.39 -20.29
N ASN A 226 24.43 1.00 -21.23
CA ASN A 226 24.66 1.10 -22.67
C ASN A 226 23.98 2.34 -23.30
N PHE A 227 23.40 3.21 -22.46
CA PHE A 227 22.57 4.35 -22.85
C PHE A 227 21.31 3.94 -23.64
N ASN A 228 20.75 2.76 -23.37
CA ASN A 228 19.40 2.44 -23.81
C ASN A 228 18.40 3.15 -22.90
N ALA A 229 17.30 3.64 -23.49
CA ALA A 229 16.33 4.43 -22.75
C ALA A 229 15.22 3.57 -22.15
N LYS A 230 14.86 3.86 -20.90
CA LYS A 230 13.71 3.30 -20.21
C LYS A 230 12.83 4.39 -19.62
N ILE A 231 11.52 4.28 -19.84
CA ILE A 231 10.51 5.18 -19.28
C ILE A 231 10.23 4.76 -17.83
N GLY A 232 10.29 5.69 -16.89
CA GLY A 232 9.96 5.49 -15.48
C GLY A 232 8.97 6.52 -14.94
N ASP A 233 8.63 6.39 -13.67
CA ASP A 233 7.70 7.25 -12.92
C ASP A 233 6.24 7.21 -13.40
N PHE A 234 5.54 6.16 -12.98
CA PHE A 234 4.13 5.93 -13.35
C PHE A 234 3.14 6.52 -12.34
N GLY A 235 3.56 7.42 -11.45
CA GLY A 235 2.69 7.98 -10.41
C GLY A 235 1.42 8.65 -10.95
N LEU A 236 1.49 9.26 -12.13
CA LEU A 236 0.38 9.96 -12.80
C LEU A 236 -0.29 9.17 -13.92
N ALA A 237 0.18 7.95 -14.19
CA ALA A 237 -0.29 7.13 -15.29
C ALA A 237 -1.74 6.66 -15.08
N ARG A 238 -2.47 6.44 -16.17
CA ARG A 238 -3.88 6.03 -16.14
C ARG A 238 -4.14 4.97 -17.18
N LEU A 239 -5.05 4.04 -16.85
CA LEU A 239 -5.63 3.15 -17.84
C LEU A 239 -6.64 3.95 -18.65
N LYS A 240 -6.61 3.79 -19.98
CA LYS A 240 -7.63 4.33 -20.86
C LYS A 240 -8.94 3.59 -20.58
N SER A 241 -9.94 4.27 -20.01
CA SER A 241 -11.30 3.75 -19.96
C SER A 241 -11.94 3.89 -21.34
N GLU A 242 -12.75 2.92 -21.74
CA GLU A 242 -13.48 2.91 -23.02
C GLU A 242 -14.69 3.86 -23.01
N ASP A 243 -14.62 5.01 -22.33
CA ASP A 243 -15.61 6.06 -22.55
C ASP A 243 -15.22 6.75 -23.86
N GLN A 244 -15.70 6.19 -24.97
CA GLN A 244 -15.55 6.72 -26.31
C GLN A 244 -16.19 8.12 -26.38
N VAL A 245 -15.40 9.15 -26.12
CA VAL A 245 -15.70 10.48 -26.67
C VAL A 245 -15.16 10.46 -28.10
N GLU A 246 -15.99 9.98 -29.01
CA GLU A 246 -15.78 10.14 -30.44
C GLU A 246 -15.89 11.64 -30.74
N ILE A 247 -14.75 12.32 -30.84
CA ILE A 247 -14.74 13.72 -31.31
C ILE A 247 -14.95 13.64 -32.82
N GLU A 248 -16.20 13.79 -33.24
CA GLU A 248 -16.53 13.98 -34.64
C GLU A 248 -15.94 15.32 -35.10
N VAL A 249 -14.77 15.26 -35.73
CA VAL A 249 -14.19 16.41 -36.42
C VAL A 249 -15.05 16.66 -37.64
N LYS A 250 -16.00 17.61 -37.54
CA LYS A 250 -16.70 18.15 -38.70
C LYS A 250 -15.66 18.67 -39.67
N LYS A 251 -15.51 17.98 -40.80
CA LYS A 251 -14.82 18.54 -41.96
C LYS A 251 -15.69 19.70 -42.45
N GLU A 252 -15.18 20.92 -42.35
CA GLU A 252 -15.76 22.02 -43.11
C GLU A 252 -15.56 21.71 -44.59
N SER A 253 -16.68 21.62 -45.31
CA SER A 253 -16.70 21.47 -46.77
C SER A 253 -16.10 22.74 -47.40
N PRO A 254 -15.34 22.59 -48.51
CA PRO A 254 -14.69 23.71 -49.21
C PRO A 254 -15.68 24.70 -49.83
#